data_AF-A0A7W8QR94-F1
#
_entry.id   AF-A0A7W8QR94-F1
#
_cell.length_a   1.000
_cell.length_b   1.000
_cell.length_c   1.000
_cell.angle_alpha   90.00
_cell.angle_beta   90.00
_cell.angle_gamma   90.00
#
_symmetry.space_group_name_H-M   'P 1'
#
loop_
_entity.id
_entity.type
_entity.pdbx_description
1 polymer ?
#
loop_
_entity_poly.entity_id
_entity_poly.type
_entity_poly.pdbx_seq_one_letter_code
_entity_poly.pdbx_strand_id
1 'polypeptide(L)'
;MAEDQLKVTPEYLRTLRDKDIDPMRELFSKEKSQFDQYYAGEEAKKPKFGNPALLPSAGVLSNEVAGVLTKVEEMFDKYEGDLLAVSKGIANSELVFDDLEKDAELTAEQLAWIFSSSSPSGSGGGGGEGGDATSSADK
;
A
#
# COMPACT_ATOMS: atom_id res chain seq x y z
N MET A 1 -0.81 24.00 14.78
CA MET A 1 0.00 23.04 14.00
C MET A 1 -0.49 21.63 14.32
N ALA A 2 -1.53 21.13 13.64
CA ALA A 2 -2.09 19.81 13.98
C ALA A 2 -2.97 19.18 12.87
N GLU A 3 -2.83 19.58 11.59
CA GLU A 3 -3.71 19.08 10.51
C GLU A 3 -2.96 18.32 9.40
N ASP A 4 -1.62 18.40 9.34
CA ASP A 4 -0.82 17.76 8.28
C ASP A 4 -0.39 16.30 8.58
N GLN A 5 -0.73 15.73 9.75
CA GLN A 5 -0.23 14.40 10.16
C GLN A 5 -1.02 13.20 9.61
N LEU A 6 -2.06 13.42 8.80
CA LEU A 6 -2.98 12.36 8.34
C LEU A 6 -3.05 12.19 6.82
N LYS A 7 -2.23 12.93 6.06
CA LYS A 7 -2.22 12.78 4.60
C LYS A 7 -1.24 11.68 4.20
N VAL A 8 -1.77 10.56 3.76
CA VAL A 8 -0.99 9.50 3.11
C VAL A 8 -0.53 10.04 1.76
N THR A 9 0.78 10.14 1.56
CA THR A 9 1.42 10.57 0.30
C THR A 9 2.15 9.39 -0.35
N PRO A 10 2.38 9.41 -1.69
CA PRO A 10 3.16 8.36 -2.37
C PRO A 10 4.56 8.19 -1.77
N GLU A 11 5.22 9.29 -1.42
CA GLU A 11 6.55 9.34 -0.82
C GLU A 11 6.56 8.73 0.58
N TYR A 12 5.49 8.94 1.35
CA TYR A 12 5.31 8.29 2.64
C TYR A 12 5.16 6.78 2.46
N LEU A 13 4.33 6.32 1.51
CA LEU A 13 4.14 4.90 1.22
C LEU A 13 5.44 4.22 0.76
N ARG A 14 6.18 4.84 -0.16
CA ARG A 14 7.50 4.36 -0.61
C ARG A 14 8.48 4.26 0.56
N THR A 15 8.53 5.30 1.40
CA THR A 15 9.41 5.30 2.58
C THR A 15 9.03 4.19 3.56
N LEU A 16 7.74 4.02 3.84
CA LEU A 16 7.23 2.98 4.73
C LEU A 16 7.56 1.57 4.19
N ARG A 17 7.39 1.34 2.88
CA ARG A 17 7.76 0.06 2.26
C ARG A 17 9.26 -0.17 2.37
N ASP A 18 10.06 0.76 1.85
CA ASP A 18 11.48 0.54 1.60
C ASP A 18 12.33 0.60 2.88
N LYS A 19 11.94 1.40 3.88
CA LYS A 19 12.73 1.59 5.11
C LYS A 19 12.24 0.77 6.29
N ASP A 20 10.96 0.41 6.32
CA ASP A 20 10.38 -0.26 7.48
C ASP A 20 9.94 -1.69 7.13
N ILE A 21 9.03 -1.85 6.17
CA ILE A 21 8.39 -3.15 5.91
C ILE A 21 9.33 -4.14 5.22
N ASP A 22 10.01 -3.72 4.16
CA ASP A 22 10.90 -4.62 3.40
C ASP A 22 12.12 -5.05 4.23
N PRO A 23 12.81 -4.17 4.98
CA PRO A 23 13.86 -4.58 5.90
C PRO A 23 13.36 -5.51 7.01
N MET A 24 12.16 -5.26 7.55
CA MET A 24 11.55 -6.15 8.54
C MET A 24 11.28 -7.54 7.95
N ARG A 25 10.78 -7.61 6.71
CA ARG A 25 10.57 -8.87 5.99
C ARG A 25 11.88 -9.63 5.78
N GLU A 26 12.93 -8.95 5.34
CA GLU A 26 14.25 -9.57 5.14
C GLU A 26 14.84 -10.13 6.45
N LEU A 27 14.79 -9.34 7.53
CA LEU A 27 15.23 -9.79 8.85
C LEU A 27 14.43 -11.00 9.32
N PHE A 28 13.11 -10.97 9.13
CA PHE A 28 12.23 -12.05 9.52
C PHE A 28 12.50 -13.33 8.72
N SER A 29 12.62 -13.25 7.39
CA SER A 29 12.94 -14.40 6.55
C SER A 29 14.32 -15.00 6.89
N LYS A 30 15.29 -14.16 7.30
CA LYS A 30 16.59 -14.63 7.81
C LYS A 30 16.45 -15.42 9.11
N GLU A 31 15.66 -14.93 10.06
CA GLU A 31 15.45 -15.64 11.33
C GLU A 31 14.64 -16.93 11.14
N LYS A 32 13.63 -16.90 10.28
CA LYS A 32 12.91 -18.11 9.88
C LYS A 32 13.87 -19.14 9.28
N SER A 33 14.74 -18.72 8.36
CA SER A 33 15.74 -19.63 7.75
C SER A 33 16.68 -20.25 8.78
N GLN A 34 17.07 -19.49 9.82
CA GLN A 34 17.87 -20.03 10.93
C GLN A 34 17.07 -21.02 11.78
N PHE A 35 15.81 -20.72 12.07
CA PHE A 35 14.93 -21.64 12.78
C PHE A 35 14.76 -22.96 12.00
N ASP A 36 14.48 -22.85 10.70
CA ASP A 36 14.30 -23.99 9.81
C ASP A 36 15.56 -24.86 9.70
N GLN A 37 16.76 -24.26 9.76
CA GLN A 37 18.01 -25.02 9.76
C GLN A 37 18.07 -26.08 10.88
N TYR A 38 17.50 -25.78 12.04
CA TYR A 38 17.55 -26.67 13.21
C TYR A 38 16.25 -27.44 13.45
N TYR A 39 15.11 -26.89 13.03
CA TYR A 39 13.78 -27.39 13.39
C TYR A 39 12.89 -27.71 12.20
N ALA A 40 13.37 -27.54 10.95
CA ALA A 40 12.62 -28.00 9.78
C ALA A 40 12.61 -29.52 9.68
N GLY A 41 11.46 -30.04 9.25
CA GLY A 41 11.24 -31.46 9.03
C GLY A 41 10.75 -32.21 10.27
N GLU A 42 10.12 -33.37 10.02
CA GLU A 42 9.45 -34.13 11.07
C GLU A 42 10.37 -34.63 12.19
N GLU A 43 11.61 -34.99 11.87
CA GLU A 43 12.53 -35.57 12.84
C GLU A 43 13.10 -34.51 13.79
N ALA A 44 13.34 -33.30 13.29
CA ALA A 44 13.80 -32.18 14.11
C ALA A 44 12.74 -31.73 15.12
N LYS A 45 11.46 -31.91 14.78
CA LYS A 45 10.31 -31.68 15.66
C LYS A 45 10.10 -32.80 16.68
N LYS A 46 10.89 -33.87 16.68
CA LYS A 46 10.77 -35.00 17.63
C LYS A 46 11.99 -35.05 18.56
N PRO A 47 12.13 -34.10 19.50
CA PRO A 47 13.27 -34.06 20.42
C PRO A 47 13.29 -35.32 21.30
N LYS A 48 14.47 -35.94 21.41
CA LYS A 48 14.65 -37.21 22.13
C LYS A 48 15.11 -36.94 23.55
N PHE A 49 14.18 -36.97 24.51
CA PHE A 49 14.48 -36.81 25.94
C PHE A 49 14.80 -38.11 26.68
N GLY A 50 14.63 -39.27 26.03
CA GLY A 50 14.87 -40.58 26.62
C GLY A 50 14.09 -41.68 25.91
N ASN A 51 14.19 -42.93 26.38
CA ASN A 51 13.41 -44.04 25.86
C ASN A 51 12.00 -44.03 26.49
N PRO A 52 10.93 -43.70 25.74
CA PRO A 52 9.58 -43.62 26.28
C PRO A 52 9.05 -44.98 26.77
N ALA A 53 9.59 -46.10 26.27
CA ALA A 53 9.22 -47.43 26.74
C ALA A 53 9.72 -47.73 28.16
N LEU A 54 10.79 -47.05 28.59
CA LEU A 54 11.38 -47.18 29.93
C LEU A 54 10.98 -46.03 30.85
N LEU A 55 10.73 -44.84 30.27
CA LEU A 55 10.37 -43.63 30.99
C LEU A 55 9.23 -42.91 30.26
N PRO A 56 7.96 -43.23 30.59
CA PRO A 56 6.80 -42.65 29.91
C PRO A 56 6.76 -41.12 29.93
N SER A 57 7.24 -40.49 31.02
CA SER A 57 7.31 -39.03 31.15
C SER A 57 8.21 -38.37 30.11
N ALA A 58 9.28 -39.05 29.65
CA ALA A 58 10.11 -38.54 28.56
C ALA A 58 9.35 -38.51 27.22
N GLY A 59 8.45 -39.47 27.00
CA GLY A 59 7.55 -39.49 25.84
C GLY A 59 6.54 -38.33 25.86
N VAL A 60 5.94 -38.06 27.03
CA VAL A 60 5.03 -36.91 27.21
C VAL A 60 5.75 -35.60 26.90
N LEU A 61 6.92 -35.38 27.50
CA LEU A 61 7.71 -34.17 27.27
C LEU A 61 8.14 -34.02 25.80
N SER A 62 8.53 -35.12 25.14
CA SER A 62 8.88 -35.11 23.72
C SER A 62 7.72 -34.63 22.85
N ASN A 63 6.52 -35.14 23.09
CA ASN A 63 5.31 -34.76 22.37
C ASN A 63 4.90 -33.31 22.64
N GLU A 64 5.02 -32.84 23.89
CA GLU A 64 4.72 -31.46 24.24
C GLU A 64 5.65 -30.48 23.51
N VAL A 65 6.97 -30.75 23.53
CA VAL A 65 7.94 -29.90 22.82
C VAL A 65 7.74 -29.97 21.31
N ALA A 66 7.44 -31.15 20.75
CA ALA A 66 7.07 -31.29 19.35
C ALA A 66 5.89 -30.42 18.94
N GLY A 67 4.83 -30.40 19.78
CA GLY A 67 3.65 -29.56 19.55
C GLY A 67 3.97 -28.08 19.63
N VAL A 68 4.85 -27.65 20.54
CA VAL A 68 5.29 -26.25 20.63
C VAL A 68 6.12 -25.86 19.40
N LEU A 69 7.08 -26.67 18.98
CA LEU A 69 7.90 -26.40 17.78
C LEU A 69 7.03 -26.27 16.52
N THR A 70 6.01 -27.11 16.39
CA THR A 70 5.04 -27.02 15.29
C THR A 70 4.29 -25.69 15.30
N LYS A 71 3.79 -25.27 16.46
CA LYS A 71 3.11 -23.96 16.59
C LYS A 71 4.03 -22.78 16.29
N VAL A 72 5.31 -22.88 16.66
CA VAL A 72 6.29 -21.83 16.38
C VAL A 72 6.53 -21.69 14.88
N GLU A 73 6.69 -22.80 14.16
CA GLU A 73 6.81 -22.80 12.71
C GLU A 73 5.55 -22.21 12.03
N GLU A 74 4.35 -22.61 12.46
CA GLU A 74 3.10 -22.05 11.94
C GLU A 74 3.01 -20.53 12.15
N MET A 75 3.49 -20.03 13.30
CA MET A 75 3.59 -18.59 13.54
C MET A 75 4.60 -17.93 12.59
N PHE A 76 5.76 -18.54 12.36
CA PHE A 76 6.73 -18.03 11.40
C PHE A 76 6.13 -17.89 10.00
N ASP A 77 5.49 -18.95 9.49
CA ASP A 77 4.85 -18.92 8.17
C ASP A 77 3.76 -17.85 8.07
N LYS A 78 2.94 -17.72 9.13
CA LYS A 78 1.89 -16.70 9.16
C LYS A 78 2.46 -15.29 9.14
N TYR A 79 3.45 -15.00 9.97
CA TYR A 79 4.06 -13.66 10.04
C TYR A 79 4.79 -13.28 8.75
N GLU A 80 5.48 -14.22 8.11
CA GLU A 80 6.10 -14.00 6.80
C GLU A 80 5.04 -13.66 5.73
N GLY A 81 3.93 -14.40 5.73
CA GLY A 81 2.79 -14.14 4.86
C GLY A 81 2.16 -12.77 5.10
N ASP A 82 1.96 -12.38 6.37
CA ASP A 82 1.39 -11.09 6.74
C ASP A 82 2.31 -9.92 6.31
N LEU A 83 3.63 -10.02 6.51
CA LEU A 83 4.59 -9.00 6.08
C LEU A 83 4.63 -8.87 4.55
N LEU A 84 4.57 -9.99 3.83
CA LEU A 84 4.47 -9.98 2.37
C LEU A 84 3.17 -9.30 1.90
N ALA A 85 2.05 -9.57 2.57
CA ALA A 85 0.76 -8.97 2.26
C ALA A 85 0.77 -7.45 2.50
N VAL A 86 1.38 -6.99 3.60
CA VAL A 86 1.54 -5.55 3.89
C VAL A 86 2.39 -4.87 2.81
N SER A 87 3.55 -5.42 2.46
CA SER A 87 4.43 -4.85 1.42
C SER A 87 3.72 -4.76 0.07
N LYS A 88 3.00 -5.82 -0.35
CA LYS A 88 2.18 -5.81 -1.57
C LYS A 88 1.04 -4.79 -1.50
N GLY A 89 0.39 -4.65 -0.34
CA GLY A 89 -0.68 -3.68 -0.13
C GLY A 89 -0.20 -2.23 -0.29
N ILE A 90 1.00 -1.93 0.23
CA ILE A 90 1.64 -0.62 0.08
C ILE A 90 1.99 -0.36 -1.39
N ALA A 91 2.63 -1.34 -2.06
CA ALA A 91 2.98 -1.21 -3.48
C ALA A 91 1.75 -1.02 -4.38
N ASN A 92 0.64 -1.73 -4.10
CA ASN A 92 -0.61 -1.52 -4.83
C ASN A 92 -1.20 -0.13 -4.56
N SER A 93 -1.08 0.37 -3.33
CA SER A 93 -1.56 1.71 -2.98
C SER A 93 -0.75 2.79 -3.71
N GLU A 94 0.58 2.62 -3.83
CA GLU A 94 1.42 3.50 -4.67
C GLU A 94 0.93 3.55 -6.12
N LEU A 95 0.64 2.40 -6.73
CA LEU A 95 0.12 2.35 -8.11
C LEU A 95 -1.21 3.08 -8.26
N VAL A 96 -2.13 2.91 -7.31
CA VAL A 96 -3.42 3.62 -7.32
C VAL A 96 -3.22 5.13 -7.19
N PHE A 97 -2.29 5.57 -6.35
CA PHE A 97 -1.95 6.99 -6.25
C PHE A 97 -1.34 7.53 -7.56
N ASP A 98 -0.38 6.81 -8.16
CA ASP A 98 0.24 7.21 -9.42
C ASP A 98 -0.80 7.32 -10.56
N ASP A 99 -1.81 6.44 -10.58
CA ASP A 99 -2.89 6.50 -11.58
C ASP A 99 -3.88 7.64 -11.30
N LEU A 100 -4.23 7.89 -10.03
CA LEU A 100 -5.05 9.04 -9.64
C LEU A 100 -4.35 10.38 -9.93
N GLU A 101 -3.03 10.47 -9.76
CA GLU A 101 -2.27 11.66 -10.12
C GLU A 101 -2.24 11.88 -11.63
N LYS A 102 -2.03 10.83 -12.44
CA LYS A 102 -2.12 10.93 -13.90
C LYS A 102 -3.51 11.35 -14.39
N ASP A 103 -4.57 10.82 -13.78
CA ASP A 103 -5.95 11.20 -14.11
C ASP A 103 -6.30 12.62 -13.62
N ALA A 104 -5.64 13.10 -12.56
CA ALA A 104 -5.76 14.46 -12.04
C ALA A 104 -4.88 15.47 -12.81
N GLU A 105 -3.79 15.03 -13.44
CA GLU A 105 -3.01 15.76 -14.44
C GLU A 105 -3.82 15.90 -15.75
N LEU A 106 -4.99 16.52 -15.66
CA LEU A 106 -5.69 17.03 -16.82
C LEU A 106 -4.73 17.95 -17.58
N THR A 107 -4.48 17.65 -18.86
CA THR A 107 -3.58 18.49 -19.66
C THR A 107 -4.13 19.91 -19.73
N ALA A 108 -3.26 20.91 -19.91
CA ALA A 108 -3.69 22.30 -20.05
C ALA A 108 -4.76 22.47 -21.16
N GLU A 109 -4.73 21.62 -22.18
CA GLU A 109 -5.75 21.55 -23.23
C GLU A 109 -7.08 20.97 -22.75
N GLN A 110 -7.08 19.94 -21.90
CA GLN A 110 -8.30 19.39 -21.28
C GLN A 110 -8.92 20.36 -20.27
N LEU A 111 -8.10 21.05 -19.47
CA LEU A 111 -8.56 22.13 -18.61
C LEU A 111 -9.14 23.29 -19.43
N ALA A 112 -8.45 23.72 -20.49
CA ALA A 112 -8.96 24.74 -21.41
C ALA A 112 -10.27 24.31 -22.07
N TRP A 113 -10.44 23.03 -22.39
CA TRP A 113 -11.68 22.49 -22.95
C TRP A 113 -12.83 22.43 -21.93
N ILE A 114 -12.55 22.06 -20.67
CA ILE A 114 -13.53 22.08 -19.57
C ILE A 114 -13.99 23.51 -19.27
N PHE A 115 -13.07 24.49 -19.23
CA PHE A 115 -13.43 25.90 -19.05
C PHE A 115 -14.14 26.49 -20.28
N SER A 116 -13.72 26.11 -21.50
CA SER A 116 -14.34 26.55 -22.76
C SER A 116 -15.77 25.99 -22.94
N SER A 117 -15.99 24.71 -22.64
CA SER A 117 -17.29 24.04 -22.76
C SER A 117 -18.32 24.48 -21.71
N SER A 118 -17.88 25.16 -20.64
CA SER A 118 -18.74 25.72 -19.59
C SER A 118 -19.33 27.10 -19.92
N SER A 119 -19.10 27.65 -21.11
CA SER A 119 -19.74 28.90 -21.54
C SER A 119 -21.19 28.65 -21.96
N PRO A 120 -22.21 29.28 -21.32
CA PRO A 120 -23.55 29.30 -21.86
C PRO A 120 -23.50 30.05 -23.19
N SER A 121 -23.73 29.32 -24.29
CA SER A 121 -23.97 29.87 -25.61
C SER A 121 -25.24 30.73 -25.61
N GLY A 122 -25.12 32.00 -25.26
CA GLY A 122 -26.13 33.04 -25.47
C GLY A 122 -25.84 33.81 -26.76
N SER A 123 -25.97 33.14 -27.90
CA SER A 123 -25.97 33.75 -29.22
C SER A 123 -27.27 34.53 -29.43
N GLY A 124 -27.16 35.85 -29.60
CA GLY A 124 -28.26 36.74 -29.98
C GLY A 124 -27.75 37.80 -30.95
N GLY A 125 -27.55 37.39 -32.21
CA GLY A 125 -27.18 38.28 -33.31
C GLY A 125 -28.40 38.93 -33.98
N GLY A 126 -28.19 40.16 -34.47
CA GLY A 126 -29.08 40.93 -35.35
C GLY A 126 -28.82 42.41 -35.11
N GLY A 127 -28.32 43.25 -36.01
CA GLY A 127 -28.27 43.21 -37.46
C GLY A 127 -29.09 44.38 -38.02
N GLY A 128 -28.43 45.49 -38.36
CA GLY A 128 -28.91 46.43 -39.38
C GLY A 128 -29.41 47.82 -38.95
N GLU A 129 -28.99 48.78 -39.77
CA GLU A 129 -29.65 50.05 -40.13
C GLU A 129 -29.38 51.35 -39.34
N GLY A 130 -28.71 52.28 -40.03
CA GLY A 130 -29.23 53.65 -40.18
C GLY A 130 -28.62 54.74 -39.29
N GLY A 131 -27.55 55.37 -39.78
CA GLY A 131 -27.11 56.66 -39.25
C GLY A 131 -28.09 57.79 -39.61
N ASP A 132 -28.25 58.75 -38.71
CA ASP A 132 -28.61 60.13 -39.04
C ASP A 132 -28.12 61.07 -37.92
N ALA A 133 -27.88 62.32 -38.29
CA ALA A 133 -26.92 63.22 -37.67
C ALA A 133 -27.59 64.44 -37.06
N THR A 134 -27.20 64.84 -35.84
CA THR A 134 -27.37 66.21 -35.31
C THR A 134 -26.26 66.50 -34.29
N SER A 135 -25.14 67.10 -34.71
CA SER A 135 -24.87 68.56 -34.71
C SER A 135 -24.42 69.13 -33.36
N SER A 136 -23.09 69.30 -33.26
CA SER A 136 -22.39 70.53 -32.88
C SER A 136 -22.68 71.18 -31.51
N ALA A 137 -21.70 71.04 -30.62
CA ALA A 137 -21.39 72.03 -29.60
C ALA A 137 -20.56 73.17 -30.24
N ASP A 138 -21.02 74.42 -30.18
CA ASP A 138 -20.17 75.63 -30.13
C ASP A 138 -21.01 76.91 -29.90
N LYS A 139 -20.96 77.44 -28.66
CA LYS A 139 -20.82 78.86 -28.24
C LYS A 139 -21.30 79.09 -26.82
#